data_AF-A0A4Q2YK99-F1
#
_entry.id   AF-A0A4Q2YK99-F1
#
_cell.length_a   1.000
_cell.length_b   1.000
_cell.length_c   1.000
_cell.angle_alpha   90.00
_cell.angle_beta   90.00
_cell.angle_gamma   90.00
#
_symmetry.space_group_name_H-M   'P 1'
#
loop_
_entity.id
_entity.type
_entity.pdbx_description
1 polymer ?
#
loop_
_entity_poly.entity_id
_entity_poly.type
_entity_poly.pdbx_seq_one_letter_code
_entity_poly.pdbx_strand_id
1 'polypeptide(L)'
;PYKFGGASPADGGFDCSGAMHFVMNKAGLKPPRTSADQYLWVKEAGRLHETPGTSLTPEHPSMAALKPGDLLFWEGTYTPSDGRLVNITHVAIYLGREKKDKRPVMINATDGRSYRGKQANGYGVYDFYLPKEGSRAKFAGYGTPPGIAEMK
;
A
#
# COMPACT_ATOMS: atom_id res chain seq x y z
N PRO A 1 14.51 9.37 3.18
CA PRO A 1 14.69 8.17 4.03
C PRO A 1 13.35 7.75 4.64
N TYR A 2 13.24 6.49 5.08
CA TYR A 2 12.09 6.00 5.83
C TYR A 2 12.16 6.52 7.25
N LYS A 3 11.05 7.05 7.76
CA LYS A 3 10.98 7.59 9.12
C LYS A 3 9.63 7.24 9.73
N PHE A 4 9.64 6.38 10.73
CA PHE A 4 8.42 6.03 11.47
C PHE A 4 7.75 7.29 12.02
N GLY A 5 6.45 7.46 11.77
CA GLY A 5 5.68 8.66 12.15
C GLY A 5 5.80 9.83 11.18
N GLY A 6 6.73 9.80 10.20
CA GLY A 6 6.92 10.89 9.23
C GLY A 6 5.78 10.99 8.22
N ALA A 7 5.26 12.20 7.99
CA ALA A 7 4.10 12.46 7.14
C ALA A 7 4.32 13.59 6.12
N SER A 8 5.48 14.25 6.16
CA SER A 8 5.83 15.35 5.29
C SER A 8 7.34 15.39 5.03
N PRO A 9 7.80 16.07 3.96
CA PRO A 9 9.23 16.28 3.73
C PRO A 9 9.91 17.02 4.90
N ALA A 10 9.18 17.90 5.60
CA ALA A 10 9.69 18.65 6.75
C ALA A 10 10.03 17.76 7.95
N ASP A 11 9.44 16.56 8.03
CA ASP A 11 9.78 15.57 9.05
C ASP A 11 11.13 14.90 8.76
N GLY A 12 11.78 15.17 7.63
CA GLY A 12 13.03 14.54 7.20
C GLY A 12 12.83 13.14 6.60
N GLY A 13 11.59 12.72 6.38
CA GLY A 13 11.25 11.41 5.79
C GLY A 13 9.79 11.05 5.96
N PHE A 14 9.40 9.90 5.41
CA PHE A 14 8.03 9.40 5.48
C PHE A 14 7.99 7.99 6.07
N ASP A 15 6.91 7.66 6.79
CA ASP A 15 6.46 6.28 6.94
C ASP A 15 5.52 5.90 5.78
N CYS A 16 5.13 4.62 5.72
CA CYS A 16 4.31 4.11 4.62
C CYS A 16 2.99 4.91 4.45
N SER A 17 2.22 5.03 5.53
CA SER A 17 0.93 5.73 5.55
C SER A 17 1.05 7.23 5.40
N GLY A 18 2.13 7.83 5.92
CA GLY A 18 2.42 9.25 5.84
C GLY A 18 2.77 9.68 4.42
N ALA A 19 3.51 8.86 3.69
CA ALA A 19 3.74 9.07 2.26
C ALA A 19 2.43 9.07 1.46
N MET A 20 1.56 8.08 1.70
CA MET A 20 0.27 8.00 1.00
C MET A 20 -0.63 9.17 1.38
N HIS A 21 -0.67 9.52 2.68
CA HIS A 21 -1.38 10.67 3.19
C HIS A 21 -0.95 11.96 2.49
N PHE A 22 0.35 12.22 2.39
CA PHE A 22 0.89 13.42 1.75
C PHE A 22 0.50 13.52 0.27
N VAL A 23 0.72 12.46 -0.50
CA VAL A 23 0.50 12.45 -1.95
C VAL A 23 -0.99 12.59 -2.28
N MET A 24 -1.85 11.84 -1.58
CA MET A 24 -3.29 11.92 -1.79
C MET A 24 -3.88 13.26 -1.33
N ASN A 25 -3.33 13.90 -0.29
CA ASN A 25 -3.72 15.27 0.07
C ASN A 25 -3.35 16.27 -1.04
N LYS A 26 -2.15 16.14 -1.64
CA LYS A 26 -1.76 16.94 -2.80
C LYS A 26 -2.68 16.71 -4.02
N ALA A 27 -3.29 15.53 -4.11
CA ALA A 27 -4.30 15.19 -5.12
C ALA A 27 -5.75 15.53 -4.71
N GLY A 28 -5.99 16.09 -3.51
CA GLY A 28 -7.32 16.54 -3.06
C GLY A 28 -8.22 15.48 -2.40
N LEU A 29 -7.74 14.28 -2.11
CA LEU A 29 -8.57 13.15 -1.64
C LEU A 29 -8.80 13.08 -0.11
N LYS A 30 -8.01 13.80 0.69
CA LYS A 30 -8.12 13.89 2.17
C LYS A 30 -8.16 12.53 2.91
N PRO A 31 -7.16 11.67 2.74
CA PRO A 31 -7.11 10.38 3.44
C PRO A 31 -6.81 10.53 4.95
N PRO A 32 -7.19 9.55 5.78
CA PRO A 32 -6.71 9.44 7.16
C PRO A 32 -5.19 9.29 7.25
N ARG A 33 -4.64 9.49 8.46
CA ARG A 33 -3.19 9.49 8.69
C ARG A 33 -2.58 8.10 8.73
N THR A 34 -3.26 7.12 9.33
CA THR A 34 -2.67 5.78 9.59
C THR A 34 -3.04 4.79 8.49
N SER A 35 -2.25 3.72 8.33
CA SER A 35 -2.55 2.65 7.36
C SER A 35 -3.85 1.91 7.69
N ALA A 36 -4.14 1.73 8.98
CA ALA A 36 -5.38 1.11 9.45
C ALA A 36 -6.60 1.97 9.12
N ASP A 37 -6.52 3.28 9.37
CA ASP A 37 -7.63 4.18 9.05
C ASP A 37 -7.80 4.37 7.54
N GLN A 38 -6.71 4.35 6.76
CA GLN A 38 -6.80 4.37 5.29
C GLN A 38 -7.49 3.11 4.75
N TYR A 39 -7.25 1.95 5.36
CA TYR A 39 -7.97 0.72 5.02
C TYR A 39 -9.46 0.83 5.34
N LEU A 40 -9.80 1.28 6.55
CA LEU A 40 -11.18 1.49 6.96
C LEU A 40 -11.89 2.51 6.06
N TRP A 41 -11.22 3.59 5.71
CA TRP A 41 -11.75 4.62 4.81
C TRP A 41 -12.14 4.06 3.43
N VAL A 42 -11.32 3.17 2.86
CA VAL A 42 -11.65 2.49 1.59
C VAL A 42 -12.77 1.46 1.80
N LYS A 43 -12.75 0.74 2.93
CA LYS A 43 -13.76 -0.28 3.28
C LYS A 43 -15.14 0.32 3.48
N GLU A 44 -15.24 1.39 4.27
CA GLU A 44 -16.48 2.11 4.59
C GLU A 44 -17.11 2.75 3.34
N ALA A 45 -16.29 3.12 2.36
CA ALA A 45 -16.76 3.59 1.06
C ALA A 45 -17.25 2.46 0.13
N GLY A 46 -17.17 1.19 0.55
CA GLY A 46 -17.58 0.04 -0.25
C GLY A 46 -16.65 -0.28 -1.41
N ARG A 47 -15.38 0.19 -1.37
CA ARG A 47 -14.42 0.09 -2.48
C ARG A 47 -13.29 -0.91 -2.25
N LEU A 48 -13.32 -1.62 -1.12
CA LEU A 48 -12.27 -2.54 -0.73
C LEU A 48 -12.50 -3.93 -1.32
N HIS A 49 -11.47 -4.45 -1.97
CA HIS A 49 -11.34 -5.85 -2.36
C HIS A 49 -10.45 -6.57 -1.34
N GLU A 50 -11.07 -7.33 -0.43
CA GLU A 50 -10.35 -8.19 0.52
C GLU A 50 -9.80 -9.43 -0.21
N THR A 51 -8.66 -9.93 0.25
CA THR A 51 -8.04 -11.14 -0.32
C THR A 51 -7.76 -12.17 0.78
N PRO A 52 -7.51 -13.45 0.42
CA PRO A 52 -7.20 -14.51 1.39
C PRO A 52 -5.93 -14.29 2.24
N GLY A 53 -5.12 -13.26 1.96
CA GLY A 53 -3.93 -12.95 2.75
C GLY A 53 -2.65 -13.67 2.33
N THR A 54 -2.75 -14.99 2.11
CA THR A 54 -1.61 -15.88 1.78
C THR A 54 -1.87 -16.70 0.52
N SER A 55 -0.82 -17.31 -0.03
CA SER A 55 -0.89 -18.20 -1.20
C SER A 55 -1.54 -17.54 -2.43
N LEU A 56 -1.31 -16.23 -2.57
CA LEU A 56 -1.79 -15.43 -3.69
C LEU A 56 -0.79 -15.46 -4.84
N THR A 57 -1.30 -15.63 -6.05
CA THR A 57 -0.58 -15.34 -7.29
C THR A 57 -1.22 -14.13 -7.99
N PRO A 58 -0.51 -13.45 -8.90
CA PRO A 58 -1.11 -12.37 -9.69
C PRO A 58 -2.35 -12.77 -10.49
N GLU A 59 -2.51 -14.06 -10.80
CA GLU A 59 -3.63 -14.64 -11.55
C GLU A 59 -4.80 -15.05 -10.65
N HIS A 60 -4.66 -14.97 -9.32
CA HIS A 60 -5.72 -15.33 -8.40
C HIS A 60 -6.97 -14.44 -8.63
N PRO A 61 -8.20 -14.99 -8.62
CA PRO A 61 -9.42 -14.22 -8.92
C PRO A 61 -9.61 -12.96 -8.06
N SER A 62 -9.17 -13.00 -6.80
CA SER A 62 -9.24 -11.83 -5.91
C SER A 62 -8.36 -10.65 -6.37
N MET A 63 -7.45 -10.86 -7.31
CA MET A 63 -6.56 -9.83 -7.88
C MET A 63 -7.12 -9.21 -9.16
N ALA A 64 -8.22 -9.73 -9.72
CA ALA A 64 -8.71 -9.36 -11.04
C ALA A 64 -9.16 -7.89 -11.16
N ALA A 65 -9.57 -7.26 -10.05
CA ALA A 65 -10.01 -5.87 -10.01
C ALA A 65 -8.86 -4.87 -9.76
N LEU A 66 -7.64 -5.35 -9.47
CA LEU A 66 -6.51 -4.49 -9.11
C LEU A 66 -6.13 -3.58 -10.29
N LYS A 67 -6.14 -2.27 -10.05
CA LYS A 67 -5.84 -1.25 -11.08
C LYS A 67 -4.95 -0.12 -10.55
N PRO A 68 -4.22 0.57 -11.44
CA PRO A 68 -3.40 1.72 -11.05
C PRO A 68 -4.21 2.74 -10.27
N GLY A 69 -3.64 3.25 -9.17
CA GLY A 69 -4.30 4.16 -8.24
C GLY A 69 -4.91 3.50 -7.01
N ASP A 70 -5.06 2.16 -6.99
CA ASP A 70 -5.53 1.46 -5.81
C ASP A 70 -4.51 1.54 -4.67
N LEU A 71 -5.01 1.73 -3.46
CA LEU A 71 -4.25 1.50 -2.24
C LEU A 71 -4.06 -0.01 -2.05
N LEU A 72 -2.88 -0.40 -1.62
CA LEU A 72 -2.46 -1.77 -1.35
C LEU A 72 -2.21 -1.93 0.14
N PHE A 73 -2.78 -2.94 0.80
CA PHE A 73 -2.72 -3.09 2.26
C PHE A 73 -2.10 -4.42 2.69
N TRP A 74 -1.22 -4.38 3.69
CA TRP A 74 -0.63 -5.58 4.29
C TRP A 74 -0.77 -5.60 5.81
N GLU A 75 -0.86 -6.81 6.35
CA GLU A 75 -0.71 -7.14 7.76
C GLU A 75 0.65 -7.79 8.03
N GLY A 76 1.07 -7.79 9.30
CA GLY A 76 2.20 -8.60 9.76
C GLY A 76 3.59 -8.14 9.32
N THR A 77 3.77 -6.91 8.81
CA THR A 77 5.11 -6.35 8.53
C THR A 77 5.83 -5.84 9.78
N TYR A 78 5.06 -5.55 10.83
CA TYR A 78 5.51 -5.36 12.21
C TYR A 78 4.39 -5.81 13.18
N THR A 79 4.62 -5.76 14.49
CA THR A 79 3.58 -5.98 15.50
C THR A 79 3.04 -4.63 15.98
N PRO A 80 1.77 -4.27 15.72
CA PRO A 80 1.15 -3.12 16.35
C PRO A 80 1.15 -3.27 17.88
N SER A 81 1.47 -2.20 18.61
CA SER A 81 1.45 -2.16 20.07
C SER A 81 0.37 -1.24 20.64
N ASP A 82 -0.50 -0.71 19.78
CA ASP A 82 -1.53 0.30 20.09
C ASP A 82 -2.92 -0.29 20.34
N GLY A 83 -3.06 -1.62 20.38
CA GLY A 83 -4.33 -2.30 20.68
C GLY A 83 -5.41 -2.16 19.60
N ARG A 84 -5.05 -1.70 18.40
CA ARG A 84 -6.00 -1.55 17.29
C ARG A 84 -6.62 -2.90 16.89
N LEU A 85 -7.89 -2.87 16.44
CA LEU A 85 -8.58 -4.07 15.92
C LEU A 85 -8.17 -4.40 14.47
N VAL A 86 -7.87 -3.39 13.67
CA VAL A 86 -7.48 -3.53 12.26
C VAL A 86 -5.96 -3.63 12.16
N ASN A 87 -5.44 -4.81 11.84
CA ASN A 87 -4.01 -5.11 11.88
C ASN A 87 -3.20 -4.69 10.64
N ILE A 88 -3.69 -3.70 9.90
CA ILE A 88 -2.97 -3.18 8.73
C ILE A 88 -1.71 -2.44 9.21
N THR A 89 -0.58 -2.93 8.75
CA THR A 89 0.78 -2.50 9.14
C THR A 89 1.55 -1.87 7.99
N HIS A 90 1.12 -2.06 6.74
CA HIS A 90 1.76 -1.38 5.60
C HIS A 90 0.74 -0.97 4.56
N VAL A 91 1.03 0.15 3.88
CA VAL A 91 0.23 0.66 2.77
C VAL A 91 1.12 1.19 1.63
N ALA A 92 0.64 1.06 0.40
CA ALA A 92 1.26 1.59 -0.82
C ALA A 92 0.19 1.97 -1.84
N ILE A 93 0.55 2.60 -2.96
CA ILE A 93 -0.34 2.80 -4.11
C ILE A 93 0.19 2.01 -5.31
N TYR A 94 -0.67 1.24 -5.95
CA TYR A 94 -0.33 0.49 -7.16
C TYR A 94 -0.15 1.44 -8.35
N LEU A 95 0.96 1.30 -9.08
CA LEU A 95 1.24 2.11 -10.27
C LEU A 95 0.98 1.36 -11.57
N GLY A 96 0.58 0.08 -11.51
CA GLY A 96 0.44 -0.76 -12.69
C GLY A 96 1.72 -1.51 -13.00
N ARG A 97 1.99 -1.67 -14.29
CA ARG A 97 3.09 -2.49 -14.81
C ARG A 97 4.05 -1.66 -15.64
N GLU A 98 5.33 -1.89 -15.44
CA GLU A 98 6.41 -1.30 -16.23
C GLU A 98 6.21 -1.57 -17.73
N LYS A 99 6.42 -0.55 -18.56
CA LYS A 99 6.20 -0.66 -20.01
C LYS A 99 7.11 -1.71 -20.66
N LYS A 100 8.35 -1.81 -20.18
CA LYS A 100 9.42 -2.64 -20.78
C LYS A 100 9.21 -4.13 -20.55
N ASP A 101 8.89 -4.53 -19.33
CA ASP A 101 8.90 -5.94 -18.90
C ASP A 101 7.68 -6.35 -18.09
N LYS A 102 6.65 -5.50 -18.07
CA LYS A 102 5.36 -5.74 -17.39
C LYS A 102 5.49 -6.03 -15.88
N ARG A 103 6.64 -5.70 -15.27
CA ARG A 103 6.85 -5.85 -13.83
C ARG A 103 5.85 -4.97 -13.08
N PRO A 104 5.07 -5.52 -12.15
CA PRO A 104 4.17 -4.71 -11.35
C PRO A 104 4.96 -3.84 -10.37
N VAL A 105 4.59 -2.58 -10.28
CA VAL A 105 5.26 -1.58 -9.46
C VAL A 105 4.26 -0.79 -8.62
N MET A 106 4.75 -0.24 -7.53
CA MET A 106 3.98 0.56 -6.58
C MET A 106 4.82 1.71 -6.07
N ILE A 107 4.16 2.73 -5.53
CA ILE A 107 4.81 3.82 -4.80
C ILE A 107 4.55 3.65 -3.31
N ASN A 108 5.59 3.75 -2.50
CA ASN A 108 5.48 3.73 -1.03
C ASN A 108 6.65 4.45 -0.38
N ALA A 109 6.64 4.52 0.95
CA ALA A 109 7.85 4.67 1.73
C ALA A 109 8.17 3.37 2.48
N THR A 110 9.44 2.96 2.44
CA THR A 110 9.90 1.68 3.00
C THR A 110 11.35 1.72 3.45
N ASP A 111 11.72 0.80 4.32
CA ASP A 111 13.11 0.45 4.60
C ASP A 111 13.37 -0.99 4.10
N GLY A 112 14.13 -1.16 3.02
CA GLY A 112 14.60 -2.47 2.56
C GLY A 112 13.84 -3.14 1.42
N ARG A 113 12.73 -2.58 0.91
CA ARG A 113 12.16 -3.03 -0.38
C ARG A 113 13.04 -2.57 -1.53
N SER A 114 12.94 -3.29 -2.65
CA SER A 114 13.75 -3.06 -3.83
C SER A 114 12.95 -2.55 -5.02
N TYR A 115 13.66 -1.88 -5.92
CA TYR A 115 13.26 -1.67 -7.30
C TYR A 115 14.31 -2.32 -8.18
N ARG A 116 13.91 -3.30 -9.01
CA ARG A 116 14.81 -4.04 -9.90
C ARG A 116 16.04 -4.60 -9.17
N GLY A 117 15.82 -5.17 -8.00
CA GLY A 117 16.87 -5.79 -7.17
C GLY A 117 17.73 -4.82 -6.36
N LYS A 118 17.61 -3.50 -6.56
CA LYS A 118 18.31 -2.50 -5.75
C LYS A 118 17.43 -2.07 -4.58
N GLN A 119 17.88 -2.36 -3.35
CA GLN A 119 17.21 -1.89 -2.14
C GLN A 119 17.30 -0.37 -2.02
N ALA A 120 16.26 0.24 -1.44
CA ALA A 120 16.28 1.65 -1.10
C ALA A 120 15.57 1.91 0.25
N ASN A 121 15.78 3.11 0.78
CA ASN A 121 15.24 3.58 2.05
C ASN A 121 14.53 4.93 1.84
N GLY A 122 13.23 4.96 2.10
CA GLY A 122 12.38 6.15 1.97
C GLY A 122 11.31 6.02 0.91
N TYR A 123 10.87 7.17 0.40
CA TYR A 123 9.79 7.27 -0.58
C TYR A 123 10.29 7.07 -2.01
N GLY A 124 9.56 6.30 -2.82
CA GLY A 124 9.93 6.03 -4.20
C GLY A 124 9.09 4.93 -4.86
N VAL A 125 9.50 4.56 -6.06
CA VAL A 125 8.92 3.43 -6.81
C VAL A 125 9.61 2.14 -6.39
N TYR A 126 8.82 1.10 -6.13
CA TYR A 126 9.27 -0.22 -5.68
C TYR A 126 8.55 -1.31 -6.44
N ASP A 127 9.18 -2.48 -6.50
CA ASP A 127 8.56 -3.68 -7.05
C ASP A 127 7.38 -4.12 -6.17
N PHE A 128 6.24 -4.43 -6.80
CA PHE A 128 5.10 -5.03 -6.09
C PHE A 128 5.24 -6.56 -6.08
N TYR A 129 5.43 -7.11 -4.88
CA TYR A 129 5.46 -8.55 -4.64
C TYR A 129 4.35 -8.94 -3.67
N LEU A 130 3.68 -10.05 -3.97
CA LEU A 130 2.78 -10.74 -3.05
C LEU A 130 3.58 -11.51 -2.01
N PRO A 131 3.09 -11.63 -0.76
CA PRO A 131 3.74 -12.45 0.25
C PRO A 131 3.83 -13.91 -0.21
N LYS A 132 4.99 -14.52 0.04
CA LYS A 132 5.19 -15.96 -0.21
C LYS A 132 4.39 -16.78 0.79
N GLU A 133 4.06 -18.01 0.42
CA GLU A 133 3.53 -19.00 1.36
C GLU A 133 4.46 -19.15 2.58
N GLY A 134 3.88 -19.25 3.77
CA GLY A 134 4.62 -19.27 5.04
C GLY A 134 5.16 -17.92 5.51
N SER A 135 4.97 -16.82 4.76
CA SER A 135 5.33 -15.49 5.22
C SER A 135 4.44 -15.04 6.39
N ARG A 136 5.04 -14.32 7.34
CA ARG A 136 4.29 -13.60 8.37
C ARG A 136 3.41 -12.49 7.77
N ALA A 137 3.88 -11.86 6.70
CA ALA A 137 3.14 -10.80 6.05
C ALA A 137 1.97 -11.37 5.26
N LYS A 138 0.82 -10.71 5.33
CA LYS A 138 -0.37 -11.05 4.56
C LYS A 138 -0.79 -9.86 3.72
N PHE A 139 -1.17 -10.09 2.47
CA PHE A 139 -1.75 -9.05 1.64
C PHE A 139 -3.24 -8.99 1.98
N ALA A 140 -3.68 -7.99 2.73
CA ALA A 140 -5.06 -7.95 3.24
C ALA A 140 -6.05 -7.64 2.12
N GLY A 141 -5.66 -6.75 1.21
CA GLY A 141 -6.51 -6.31 0.12
C GLY A 141 -6.02 -5.05 -0.54
N TYR A 142 -6.88 -4.52 -1.42
CA TYR A 142 -6.64 -3.29 -2.14
C TYR A 142 -7.96 -2.59 -2.44
N GLY A 143 -7.90 -1.31 -2.82
CA GLY A 143 -9.09 -0.62 -3.30
C GLY A 143 -8.83 0.82 -3.71
N THR A 144 -9.73 1.35 -4.53
CA THR A 144 -9.61 2.70 -5.07
C THR A 144 -9.95 3.73 -3.98
N PRO A 145 -9.07 4.70 -3.68
CA PRO A 145 -9.37 5.80 -2.77
C PRO A 145 -10.72 6.48 -3.07
N PRO A 146 -11.56 6.74 -2.04
CA PRO A 146 -12.70 7.64 -2.17
C PRO A 146 -12.30 8.98 -2.80
N GLY A 147 -13.12 9.49 -3.72
CA GLY A 147 -12.85 10.73 -4.46
C GLY A 147 -12.13 10.55 -5.80
N ILE A 148 -11.52 9.38 -6.06
CA ILE A 148 -11.13 9.01 -7.43
C ILE A 148 -12.37 8.46 -8.14
N ALA A 149 -12.62 8.96 -9.35
CA ALA A 149 -13.70 8.47 -10.19
C ALA A 149 -13.43 7.00 -10.57
N GLU A 150 -14.45 6.15 -10.44
CA GLU A 150 -14.34 4.81 -10.99
C GLU A 150 -14.34 4.91 -12.51
N MET A 151 -13.27 4.41 -13.14
CA MET A 151 -13.28 4.20 -14.58
C MET A 151 -14.41 3.21 -14.89
N LYS A 152 -15.45 3.70 -15.56
CA LYS A 152 -16.52 2.90 -16.13
C LYS A 152 -16.01 2.03 -17.27
#